data_AF-A0A960AV99-F1
#
_entry.id   AF-A0A960AV99-F1
#
_cell.length_a   1.000
_cell.length_b   1.000
_cell.length_c   1.000
_cell.angle_alpha   90.00
_cell.angle_beta   90.00
_cell.angle_gamma   90.00
#
_symmetry.space_group_name_H-M   'P 1'
#
loop_
_entity.id
_entity.type
_entity.pdbx_description
1 polymer ?
#
loop_
_entity_poly.entity_id
_entity_poly.type
_entity_poly.pdbx_seq_one_letter_code
_entity_poly.pdbx_strand_id
1 'polypeptide(L)'
;MNGHSDFEALESALPDMVHTFLSDPEAPQCLVIVPSMSFDQELLKNVLGVEHYEERLLAMLLQLHNPAMHVIFCSSAPIADVTVDYYLGLIPGVPSSHARSRLTMISCDDLSRRPLTEKLLERPARLAEIKQALSHSQIAALVCMNTTGLERKLAVELGLPLIGNPPDLDHLGSKSGSRGIFREAGIDLPAGYEDLRDMQDVVRALADLKREHPALHTGVVKLEEGFSGEGNALYRYEHGEDEQAIREALPRHLKMQAPAETYESFAERFEVMGGIVEEFVDAVSASPSGQGYIGPLGTLRPLSTHDQVLGGSDGQVFEGSTFPADPRYRLRVQEETLKVGEVLQAKGARGRFAVDFVEAGQRLSAIEINLRKGGTTHPMLSMAVITEGHYDAATGTFVSGQGSPKCYYATDNLHSDDYRGMSVSDLLDAAVSSRLMFDPVTERGCVFHMLGALSEYGKVGVTCIADTLDDAIADYESIVDMMGRMRSR
;
A
#
# COMPACT_ATOMS: atom_id res chain seq x y z
N MET A 1 -17.61 -24.81 -8.16
CA MET A 1 -16.36 -25.47 -8.62
C MET A 1 -15.87 -24.96 -9.97
N ASN A 2 -16.68 -24.31 -10.82
CA ASN A 2 -16.22 -23.80 -12.13
C ASN A 2 -15.42 -22.48 -12.07
N GLY A 3 -15.63 -21.63 -11.05
CA GLY A 3 -14.99 -20.30 -11.03
C GLY A 3 -13.46 -20.29 -10.84
N HIS A 4 -12.86 -21.39 -10.40
CA HIS A 4 -11.39 -21.48 -10.31
C HIS A 4 -10.77 -21.74 -11.69
N SER A 5 -11.32 -22.68 -12.47
CA SER A 5 -10.87 -22.93 -13.84
C SER A 5 -11.11 -21.75 -14.77
N ASP A 6 -12.22 -21.01 -14.58
CA ASP A 6 -12.51 -19.81 -15.36
C ASP A 6 -11.50 -18.69 -15.07
N PHE A 7 -11.10 -18.54 -13.80
CA PHE A 7 -10.06 -17.58 -13.41
C PHE A 7 -8.68 -17.96 -13.95
N GLU A 8 -8.30 -19.23 -13.86
CA GLU A 8 -7.04 -19.73 -14.44
C GLU A 8 -6.97 -19.46 -15.95
N ALA A 9 -8.08 -19.60 -16.67
CA ALA A 9 -8.16 -19.27 -18.09
C ALA A 9 -7.89 -17.78 -18.34
N LEU A 10 -8.48 -16.87 -17.56
CA LEU A 10 -8.23 -15.43 -17.64
C LEU A 10 -6.75 -15.10 -17.35
N GLU A 11 -6.19 -15.69 -16.30
CA GLU A 11 -4.79 -15.47 -15.93
C GLU A 11 -3.82 -16.03 -16.98
N SER A 12 -4.17 -17.13 -17.64
CA SER A 12 -3.35 -17.70 -18.72
C SER A 12 -3.32 -16.82 -19.98
N ALA A 13 -4.30 -15.93 -20.16
CA ALA A 13 -4.39 -15.00 -21.28
C ALA A 13 -3.61 -13.69 -21.05
N LEU A 14 -3.11 -13.44 -19.84
CA LEU A 14 -2.36 -12.24 -19.51
C LEU A 14 -1.12 -12.01 -20.40
N PRO A 15 -0.27 -13.02 -20.69
CA PRO A 15 0.86 -12.86 -21.61
C PRO A 15 0.43 -12.39 -23.00
N ASP A 16 -0.63 -12.99 -23.56
CA ASP A 16 -1.16 -12.64 -24.87
C ASP A 16 -1.72 -11.21 -24.90
N MET A 17 -2.38 -10.79 -23.81
CA MET A 17 -2.82 -9.40 -23.63
C MET A 17 -1.62 -8.44 -23.66
N VAL A 18 -0.53 -8.76 -22.97
CA VAL A 18 0.70 -7.94 -22.98
C VAL A 18 1.35 -7.93 -24.36
N HIS A 19 1.40 -9.06 -25.06
CA HIS A 19 1.93 -9.12 -26.42
C HIS A 19 1.09 -8.27 -27.39
N THR A 20 -0.23 -8.30 -27.24
CA THR A 20 -1.14 -7.47 -28.02
C THR A 20 -0.85 -5.98 -27.78
N PHE A 21 -0.75 -5.58 -26.50
CA PHE A 21 -0.39 -4.20 -26.13
C PHE A 21 0.96 -3.75 -26.71
N LEU A 22 1.98 -4.61 -26.66
CA LEU A 22 3.30 -4.30 -27.22
C LEU A 22 3.28 -4.23 -28.75
N SER A 23 2.41 -4.99 -29.40
CA SER A 23 2.30 -5.03 -30.87
C SER A 23 1.46 -3.88 -31.45
N ASP A 24 0.46 -3.41 -30.72
CA ASP A 24 -0.41 -2.30 -31.09
C ASP A 24 -0.70 -1.41 -29.87
N PRO A 25 0.21 -0.48 -29.53
CA PRO A 25 0.02 0.43 -28.40
C PRO A 25 -1.17 1.39 -28.56
N GLU A 26 -1.67 1.58 -29.78
CA GLU A 26 -2.81 2.43 -30.11
C GLU A 26 -4.15 1.67 -30.05
N ALA A 27 -4.11 0.35 -29.85
CA ALA A 27 -5.31 -0.46 -29.66
C ALA A 27 -6.12 0.09 -28.47
N PRO A 28 -7.46 0.21 -28.59
CA PRO A 28 -8.32 0.67 -27.50
C PRO A 28 -8.11 -0.17 -26.23
N GLN A 29 -7.69 0.49 -25.16
CA GLN A 29 -7.36 -0.11 -23.87
C GLN A 29 -8.36 0.32 -22.80
N CYS A 30 -8.67 -0.56 -21.86
CA CYS A 30 -9.46 -0.21 -20.69
C CYS A 30 -8.92 -0.79 -19.39
N LEU A 31 -8.76 0.06 -18.38
CA LEU A 31 -8.49 -0.38 -17.02
C LEU A 31 -9.76 -0.21 -16.17
N VAL A 32 -10.21 -1.30 -15.57
CA VAL A 32 -11.24 -1.26 -14.52
C VAL A 32 -10.54 -1.19 -13.18
N ILE A 33 -10.63 -0.05 -12.52
CA ILE A 33 -10.00 0.21 -11.22
C ILE A 33 -11.01 -0.06 -10.13
N VAL A 34 -10.73 -1.04 -9.28
CA VAL A 34 -11.56 -1.43 -8.15
C VAL A 34 -10.72 -1.34 -6.88
N PRO A 35 -10.69 -0.18 -6.21
CA PRO A 35 -9.87 0.06 -5.02
C PRO A 35 -10.47 -0.57 -3.76
N SER A 36 -10.98 -1.79 -3.87
CA SER A 36 -11.62 -2.52 -2.78
C SER A 36 -10.66 -2.73 -1.61
N MET A 37 -11.12 -2.32 -0.42
CA MET A 37 -10.45 -2.56 0.86
C MET A 37 -10.85 -3.94 1.41
N SER A 38 -10.62 -5.01 0.64
CA SER A 38 -10.81 -6.41 1.03
C SER A 38 -9.69 -6.87 1.99
N PHE A 39 -9.62 -6.22 3.15
CA PHE A 39 -8.77 -6.59 4.29
C PHE A 39 -9.64 -7.09 5.45
N ASP A 40 -9.02 -7.47 6.56
CA ASP A 40 -9.75 -7.72 7.80
C ASP A 40 -10.53 -6.46 8.22
N GLN A 41 -11.85 -6.61 8.32
CA GLN A 41 -12.76 -5.49 8.52
C GLN A 41 -12.77 -4.97 9.96
N GLU A 42 -12.33 -5.77 10.93
CA GLU A 42 -12.18 -5.34 12.32
C GLU A 42 -10.91 -4.51 12.48
N LEU A 43 -9.79 -4.93 11.90
CA LEU A 43 -8.54 -4.16 11.89
C LEU A 43 -8.71 -2.80 11.19
N LEU A 44 -9.48 -2.75 10.09
CA LEU A 44 -9.73 -1.48 9.39
C LEU A 44 -10.46 -0.44 10.26
N LYS A 45 -11.20 -0.86 11.31
CA LYS A 45 -11.89 0.08 12.22
C LYS A 45 -10.92 0.97 13.01
N ASN A 46 -9.67 0.53 13.17
CA ASN A 46 -8.66 1.27 13.90
C ASN A 46 -7.99 2.36 13.04
N VAL A 47 -8.28 2.39 11.73
CA VAL A 47 -7.71 3.37 10.80
C VAL A 47 -8.65 4.55 10.58
N LEU A 48 -8.22 5.73 11.04
CA LEU A 48 -8.97 6.97 10.84
C LEU A 48 -9.11 7.31 9.34
N GLY A 49 -10.35 7.51 8.88
CA GLY A 49 -10.67 7.91 7.50
C GLY A 49 -10.46 6.81 6.47
N VAL A 50 -10.47 5.53 6.88
CA VAL A 50 -10.27 4.37 6.00
C VAL A 50 -11.29 4.29 4.87
N GLU A 51 -12.49 4.85 5.08
CA GLU A 51 -13.56 4.96 4.09
C GLU A 51 -13.13 5.73 2.83
N HIS A 52 -12.10 6.58 2.93
CA HIS A 52 -11.52 7.34 1.82
C HIS A 52 -10.25 6.71 1.22
N TYR A 53 -9.81 5.54 1.69
CA TYR A 53 -8.63 4.88 1.13
C TYR A 53 -8.82 4.47 -0.33
N GLU A 54 -10.07 4.33 -0.79
CA GLU A 54 -10.37 4.12 -2.20
C GLU A 54 -9.76 5.22 -3.09
N GLU A 55 -9.69 6.46 -2.57
CA GLU A 55 -9.13 7.61 -3.27
C GLU A 55 -7.61 7.52 -3.50
N ARG A 56 -6.88 6.62 -2.81
CA ARG A 56 -5.45 6.39 -3.10
C ARG A 56 -5.22 5.94 -4.54
N LEU A 57 -6.14 5.14 -5.10
CA LEU A 57 -6.03 4.69 -6.48
C LEU A 57 -6.59 5.68 -7.50
N LEU A 58 -7.03 6.89 -7.11
CA LEU A 58 -7.26 7.97 -8.09
C LEU A 58 -5.97 8.33 -8.84
N ALA A 59 -4.80 8.00 -8.30
CA ALA A 59 -3.54 8.05 -9.04
C ALA A 59 -3.56 7.21 -10.35
N MET A 60 -4.43 6.19 -10.45
CA MET A 60 -4.63 5.43 -11.70
C MET A 60 -5.33 6.24 -12.79
N LEU A 61 -6.00 7.36 -12.46
CA LEU A 61 -6.54 8.27 -13.49
C LEU A 61 -5.43 8.87 -14.34
N LEU A 62 -4.21 8.98 -13.80
CA LEU A 62 -3.06 9.51 -14.54
C LEU A 62 -2.68 8.65 -15.75
N GLN A 63 -3.11 7.38 -15.80
CA GLN A 63 -2.93 6.51 -16.98
C GLN A 63 -3.66 7.05 -18.23
N LEU A 64 -4.59 7.99 -18.07
CA LEU A 64 -5.21 8.72 -19.17
C LEU A 64 -4.22 9.62 -19.92
N HIS A 65 -2.96 9.74 -19.50
CA HIS A 65 -1.89 10.29 -20.35
C HIS A 65 -1.74 9.53 -21.68
N ASN A 66 -2.04 8.22 -21.69
CA ASN A 66 -2.12 7.43 -22.92
C ASN A 66 -3.45 7.71 -23.64
N PRO A 67 -3.46 8.18 -24.90
CA PRO A 67 -4.68 8.55 -25.63
C PRO A 67 -5.60 7.35 -25.95
N ALA A 68 -5.06 6.13 -26.05
CA ALA A 68 -5.83 4.91 -26.31
C ALA A 68 -6.50 4.33 -25.04
N MET A 69 -6.20 4.89 -23.87
CA MET A 69 -6.67 4.39 -22.58
C MET A 69 -8.05 4.95 -22.22
N HIS A 70 -8.95 4.06 -21.80
CA HIS A 70 -10.17 4.36 -21.06
C HIS A 70 -10.01 3.86 -19.62
N VAL A 71 -10.31 4.70 -18.63
CA VAL A 71 -10.35 4.26 -17.23
C VAL A 71 -11.80 4.17 -16.75
N ILE A 72 -12.18 3.01 -16.21
CA ILE A 72 -13.43 2.83 -15.45
C ILE A 72 -13.03 2.80 -13.98
N PHE A 73 -13.42 3.79 -13.20
CA PHE A 73 -13.12 3.86 -11.77
C PHE A 73 -14.38 3.52 -10.97
N CYS A 74 -14.31 2.45 -10.18
CA CYS A 74 -15.39 2.06 -9.28
C CYS A 74 -15.16 2.60 -7.87
N SER A 75 -16.23 2.98 -7.18
CA SER A 75 -16.16 3.42 -5.79
C SER A 75 -17.39 3.01 -4.98
N SER A 76 -17.23 2.96 -3.67
CA SER A 76 -18.31 2.67 -2.72
C SER A 76 -19.37 3.78 -2.73
N ALA A 77 -18.93 5.03 -2.78
CA ALA A 77 -19.77 6.22 -2.86
C ALA A 77 -19.27 7.19 -3.93
N PRO A 78 -20.10 8.15 -4.38
CA PRO A 78 -19.67 9.14 -5.37
C PRO A 78 -18.48 9.96 -4.87
N ILE A 79 -17.44 10.05 -5.69
CA ILE A 79 -16.30 10.94 -5.46
C ILE A 79 -16.65 12.31 -6.03
N ALA A 80 -16.38 13.38 -5.27
CA ALA A 80 -16.70 14.73 -5.67
C ALA A 80 -16.00 15.14 -6.98
N ASP A 81 -16.70 15.86 -7.86
CA ASP A 81 -16.16 16.30 -9.16
C ASP A 81 -14.88 17.13 -8.99
N VAL A 82 -14.80 17.98 -7.96
CA VAL A 82 -13.58 18.76 -7.66
C VAL A 82 -12.36 17.88 -7.43
N THR A 83 -12.53 16.72 -6.79
CA THR A 83 -11.46 15.75 -6.56
C THR A 83 -11.07 15.06 -7.86
N VAL A 84 -12.04 14.67 -8.69
CA VAL A 84 -11.77 14.06 -10.00
C VAL A 84 -11.05 15.05 -10.93
N ASP A 85 -11.59 16.26 -11.06
CA ASP A 85 -11.03 17.31 -11.92
C ASP A 85 -9.63 17.73 -11.47
N TYR A 86 -9.37 17.73 -10.15
CA TYR A 86 -8.03 17.91 -9.60
C TYR A 86 -7.03 16.89 -10.17
N TYR A 87 -7.34 15.59 -10.12
CA TYR A 87 -6.45 14.54 -10.69
C TYR A 87 -6.32 14.63 -12.21
N LEU A 88 -7.40 14.96 -12.92
CA LEU A 88 -7.34 15.15 -14.38
C LEU A 88 -6.48 16.36 -14.77
N GLY A 89 -6.40 17.38 -13.91
CA GLY A 89 -5.53 18.53 -14.08
C GLY A 89 -4.03 18.24 -13.90
N LEU A 90 -3.68 17.11 -13.26
CA LEU A 90 -2.29 16.69 -13.06
C LEU A 90 -1.68 15.99 -14.28
N ILE A 91 -2.50 15.61 -15.27
CA ILE A 91 -2.04 14.80 -16.41
C ILE A 91 -1.21 15.67 -17.36
N PRO A 92 0.09 15.39 -17.55
CA PRO A 92 0.94 16.22 -18.39
C PRO A 92 0.50 16.15 -19.86
N GLY A 93 0.44 17.30 -20.52
CA GLY A 93 0.17 17.39 -21.95
C GLY A 93 -1.25 17.02 -22.41
N VAL A 94 -2.16 16.65 -21.51
CA VAL A 94 -3.53 16.24 -21.86
C VAL A 94 -4.55 17.25 -21.33
N PRO A 95 -5.36 17.89 -22.19
CA PRO A 95 -6.46 18.73 -21.74
C PRO A 95 -7.44 17.93 -20.89
N SER A 96 -7.85 18.45 -19.73
CA SER A 96 -8.72 17.72 -18.79
C SER A 96 -10.04 17.26 -19.42
N SER A 97 -10.60 17.99 -20.40
CA SER A 97 -11.78 17.57 -21.15
C SER A 97 -11.57 16.30 -21.99
N HIS A 98 -10.37 16.12 -22.55
CA HIS A 98 -9.98 14.92 -23.31
C HIS A 98 -9.70 13.71 -22.40
N ALA A 99 -9.21 13.94 -21.18
CA ALA A 99 -9.08 12.87 -20.19
C ALA A 99 -10.47 12.49 -19.63
N ARG A 100 -11.31 13.49 -19.29
CA ARG A 100 -12.67 13.30 -18.78
C ARG A 100 -13.55 12.48 -19.72
N SER A 101 -13.44 12.68 -21.04
CA SER A 101 -14.24 11.93 -22.02
C SER A 101 -13.90 10.44 -22.08
N ARG A 102 -12.75 10.03 -21.54
CA ARG A 102 -12.27 8.64 -21.46
C ARG A 102 -12.27 8.11 -20.03
N LEU A 103 -12.99 8.78 -19.12
CA LEU A 103 -13.17 8.38 -17.74
C LEU A 103 -14.64 8.02 -17.50
N THR A 104 -14.88 6.85 -16.95
CA THR A 104 -16.20 6.44 -16.46
C THR A 104 -16.13 6.21 -14.96
N MET A 105 -16.92 6.97 -14.19
CA MET A 105 -17.03 6.82 -12.74
C MET A 105 -18.28 6.00 -12.41
N ILE A 106 -18.14 4.92 -11.65
CA ILE A 106 -19.26 4.03 -11.26
C ILE A 106 -19.28 3.90 -9.74
N SER A 107 -20.34 4.43 -9.11
CA SER A 107 -20.57 4.34 -7.66
C SER A 107 -21.54 3.19 -7.31
N CYS A 108 -21.30 2.52 -6.19
CA CYS A 108 -22.25 1.57 -5.58
C CYS A 108 -23.32 2.25 -4.70
N ASP A 109 -23.13 3.54 -4.38
CA ASP A 109 -23.98 4.33 -3.49
C ASP A 109 -24.18 3.65 -2.11
N ASP A 110 -23.09 3.09 -1.57
CA ASP A 110 -23.07 2.25 -0.36
C ASP A 110 -21.87 2.61 0.53
N LEU A 111 -22.15 3.42 1.56
CA LEU A 111 -21.19 3.86 2.57
C LEU A 111 -20.95 2.83 3.68
N SER A 112 -21.50 1.61 3.59
CA SER A 112 -21.17 0.56 4.57
C SER A 112 -19.68 0.24 4.51
N ARG A 113 -19.11 -0.31 5.59
CA ARG A 113 -17.69 -0.68 5.64
C ARG A 113 -17.34 -1.90 4.79
N ARG A 114 -18.31 -2.56 4.17
CA ARG A 114 -18.07 -3.78 3.38
C ARG A 114 -17.13 -3.52 2.19
N PRO A 115 -16.32 -4.50 1.77
CA PRO A 115 -15.46 -4.36 0.61
C PRO A 115 -16.23 -3.91 -0.65
N LEU A 116 -15.64 -3.00 -1.43
CA LEU A 116 -16.24 -2.50 -2.69
C LEU A 116 -16.59 -3.64 -3.65
N THR A 117 -15.73 -4.65 -3.74
CA THR A 117 -15.95 -5.79 -4.62
C THR A 117 -17.22 -6.56 -4.26
N GLU A 118 -17.53 -6.74 -2.97
CA GLU A 118 -18.78 -7.36 -2.54
C GLU A 118 -19.98 -6.50 -2.97
N LYS A 119 -19.90 -5.18 -2.75
CA LYS A 119 -20.94 -4.23 -3.16
C LYS A 119 -21.20 -4.29 -4.67
N LEU A 120 -20.16 -4.42 -5.49
CA LEU A 120 -20.28 -4.55 -6.96
C LEU A 120 -20.94 -5.87 -7.36
N LEU A 121 -20.49 -6.99 -6.77
CA LEU A 121 -21.02 -8.33 -7.07
C LEU A 121 -22.51 -8.46 -6.73
N GLU A 122 -23.00 -7.73 -5.73
CA GLU A 122 -24.41 -7.66 -5.36
C GLU A 122 -25.26 -6.77 -6.29
N ARG A 123 -24.64 -6.03 -7.22
CA ARG A 123 -25.31 -5.03 -8.06
C ARG A 123 -25.15 -5.36 -9.56
N PRO A 124 -25.94 -6.31 -10.10
CA PRO A 124 -25.88 -6.69 -11.51
C PRO A 124 -25.99 -5.52 -12.49
N ALA A 125 -26.75 -4.47 -12.16
CA ALA A 125 -26.86 -3.27 -12.99
C ALA A 125 -25.52 -2.52 -13.12
N ARG A 126 -24.70 -2.47 -12.06
CA ARG A 126 -23.37 -1.84 -12.09
C ARG A 126 -22.37 -2.69 -12.87
N LEU A 127 -22.44 -4.01 -12.73
CA LEU A 127 -21.65 -4.93 -13.55
C LEU A 127 -22.00 -4.81 -15.05
N ALA A 128 -23.28 -4.64 -15.38
CA ALA A 128 -23.72 -4.41 -16.75
C ALA A 128 -23.19 -3.07 -17.31
N GLU A 129 -23.16 -2.02 -16.48
CA GLU A 129 -22.58 -0.71 -16.84
C GLU A 129 -21.07 -0.82 -17.12
N ILE A 130 -20.32 -1.53 -16.28
CA ILE A 130 -18.89 -1.83 -16.52
C ILE A 130 -18.73 -2.57 -17.85
N LYS A 131 -19.48 -3.66 -18.06
CA LYS A 131 -19.45 -4.45 -19.30
C LYS A 131 -19.79 -3.63 -20.54
N GLN A 132 -20.73 -2.69 -20.43
CA GLN A 132 -21.09 -1.79 -21.52
C GLN A 132 -19.93 -0.85 -21.86
N ALA A 133 -19.30 -0.22 -20.86
CA ALA A 133 -18.15 0.65 -21.06
C ALA A 133 -16.94 -0.12 -21.65
N LEU A 134 -16.79 -1.40 -21.32
CA LEU A 134 -15.75 -2.27 -21.89
C LEU A 134 -15.96 -2.62 -23.37
N SER A 135 -17.17 -2.49 -23.92
CA SER A 135 -17.55 -3.05 -25.23
C SER A 135 -16.72 -2.57 -26.44
N HIS A 136 -16.01 -1.46 -26.30
CA HIS A 136 -15.14 -0.90 -27.34
C HIS A 136 -13.65 -1.19 -27.13
N SER A 137 -13.30 -1.90 -26.06
CA SER A 137 -11.91 -2.19 -25.70
C SER A 137 -11.43 -3.46 -26.39
N GLN A 138 -10.20 -3.45 -26.89
CA GLN A 138 -9.52 -4.65 -27.38
C GLN A 138 -8.65 -5.27 -26.29
N ILE A 139 -8.11 -4.43 -25.41
CA ILE A 139 -7.25 -4.82 -24.30
C ILE A 139 -7.92 -4.30 -23.03
N ALA A 140 -8.22 -5.18 -22.09
CA ALA A 140 -8.82 -4.75 -20.83
C ALA A 140 -8.33 -5.58 -19.65
N ALA A 141 -8.20 -4.95 -18.48
CA ALA A 141 -7.79 -5.63 -17.27
C ALA A 141 -8.37 -5.00 -16.01
N LEU A 142 -8.47 -5.82 -14.97
CA LEU A 142 -8.90 -5.42 -13.64
C LEU A 142 -7.69 -5.04 -12.78
N VAL A 143 -7.72 -3.87 -12.15
CA VAL A 143 -6.69 -3.38 -11.25
C VAL A 143 -7.29 -3.16 -9.86
N CYS A 144 -6.79 -3.91 -8.88
CA CYS A 144 -7.27 -3.83 -7.50
C CYS A 144 -6.21 -3.30 -6.53
N MET A 145 -6.64 -2.84 -5.36
CA MET A 145 -5.75 -2.50 -4.23
C MET A 145 -5.16 -3.76 -3.61
N ASN A 146 -6.03 -4.68 -3.19
CA ASN A 146 -5.73 -6.03 -2.73
C ASN A 146 -6.39 -7.06 -3.66
N THR A 147 -5.88 -8.28 -3.71
CA THR A 147 -6.37 -9.33 -4.63
C THR A 147 -6.82 -10.56 -3.86
N THR A 148 -8.06 -10.59 -3.41
CA THR A 148 -8.60 -11.72 -2.62
C THR A 148 -9.50 -12.62 -3.45
N GLY A 149 -10.11 -13.63 -2.79
CA GLY A 149 -11.19 -14.42 -3.39
C GLY A 149 -12.40 -13.60 -3.88
N LEU A 150 -12.62 -12.39 -3.35
CA LEU A 150 -13.65 -11.46 -3.86
C LEU A 150 -13.26 -10.91 -5.24
N GLU A 151 -12.02 -10.41 -5.37
CA GLU A 151 -11.51 -9.87 -6.63
C GLU A 151 -11.43 -10.94 -7.72
N ARG A 152 -11.12 -12.21 -7.37
CA ARG A 152 -11.26 -13.35 -8.29
C ARG A 152 -12.67 -13.48 -8.85
N LYS A 153 -13.69 -13.45 -7.97
CA LYS A 153 -15.09 -13.59 -8.41
C LYS A 153 -15.48 -12.45 -9.34
N LEU A 154 -15.04 -11.22 -9.05
CA LEU A 154 -15.28 -10.08 -9.91
C LEU A 154 -14.57 -10.18 -11.26
N ALA A 155 -13.31 -10.63 -11.27
CA ALA A 155 -12.56 -10.88 -12.50
C ALA A 155 -13.29 -11.87 -13.42
N VAL A 156 -13.77 -12.99 -12.87
CA VAL A 156 -14.56 -14.00 -13.60
C VAL A 156 -15.89 -13.41 -14.09
N GLU A 157 -16.61 -12.68 -13.23
CA GLU A 157 -17.89 -12.08 -13.60
C GLU A 157 -17.77 -11.05 -14.72
N LEU A 158 -16.68 -10.26 -14.74
CA LEU A 158 -16.40 -9.29 -15.79
C LEU A 158 -15.72 -9.89 -17.02
N GLY A 159 -15.15 -11.10 -16.91
CA GLY A 159 -14.33 -11.71 -17.97
C GLY A 159 -13.01 -10.98 -18.20
N LEU A 160 -12.41 -10.43 -17.14
CA LEU A 160 -11.18 -9.64 -17.21
C LEU A 160 -10.02 -10.32 -16.46
N PRO A 161 -8.81 -10.33 -17.03
CA PRO A 161 -7.63 -10.75 -16.29
C PRO A 161 -7.28 -9.76 -15.16
N LEU A 162 -6.65 -10.26 -14.10
CA LEU A 162 -6.31 -9.47 -12.91
C LEU A 162 -4.84 -9.00 -12.97
N ILE A 163 -4.62 -7.69 -12.91
CA ILE A 163 -3.26 -7.14 -12.75
C ILE A 163 -2.91 -7.07 -11.26
N GLY A 164 -2.55 -8.22 -10.70
CA GLY A 164 -2.16 -8.36 -9.31
C GLY A 164 -1.71 -9.77 -8.96
N ASN A 165 -1.59 -10.05 -7.67
CA ASN A 165 -1.21 -11.37 -7.19
C ASN A 165 -2.39 -12.35 -7.41
N PRO A 166 -2.13 -13.58 -7.89
CA PRO A 166 -3.16 -14.61 -7.88
C PRO A 166 -3.59 -14.88 -6.43
N PRO A 167 -4.90 -14.85 -6.09
CA PRO A 167 -5.31 -14.93 -4.68
C PRO A 167 -4.95 -16.25 -3.97
N ASP A 168 -4.64 -17.33 -4.70
CA ASP A 168 -4.16 -18.58 -4.08
C ASP A 168 -2.74 -18.43 -3.51
N LEU A 169 -2.01 -17.39 -3.91
CA LEU A 169 -0.65 -17.08 -3.48
C LEU A 169 -0.61 -15.99 -2.41
N ASP A 170 -1.74 -15.47 -1.94
CA ASP A 170 -1.78 -14.40 -0.94
C ASP A 170 -1.09 -14.80 0.37
N HIS A 171 -1.15 -16.09 0.72
CA HIS A 171 -0.46 -16.66 1.88
C HIS A 171 1.05 -16.42 1.85
N LEU A 172 1.68 -16.19 0.70
CA LEU A 172 3.10 -15.85 0.60
C LEU A 172 3.44 -14.47 1.20
N GLY A 173 2.44 -13.58 1.29
CA GLY A 173 2.55 -12.28 1.94
C GLY A 173 2.08 -12.25 3.38
N SER A 174 1.61 -13.37 3.95
CA SER A 174 1.29 -13.44 5.38
C SER A 174 2.57 -13.32 6.22
N LYS A 175 2.47 -13.10 7.54
CA LYS A 175 3.68 -13.04 8.39
C LYS A 175 4.47 -14.35 8.35
N SER A 176 3.79 -15.50 8.43
CA SER A 176 4.44 -16.81 8.29
C SER A 176 5.00 -17.02 6.88
N GLY A 177 4.22 -16.71 5.84
CA GLY A 177 4.67 -16.82 4.45
C GLY A 177 5.90 -15.96 4.16
N SER A 178 5.92 -14.72 4.65
CA SER A 178 7.03 -13.79 4.52
C SER A 178 8.32 -14.38 5.07
N ARG A 179 8.29 -14.92 6.30
CA ARG A 179 9.46 -15.57 6.93
C ARG A 179 9.95 -16.77 6.13
N GLY A 180 9.03 -17.59 5.59
CA GLY A 180 9.36 -18.68 4.68
C GLY A 180 10.10 -18.21 3.42
N ILE A 181 9.58 -17.16 2.76
CA ILE A 181 10.18 -16.57 1.57
C ILE A 181 11.55 -15.94 1.86
N PHE A 182 11.72 -15.26 2.99
CA PHE A 182 13.01 -14.67 3.37
C PHE A 182 14.10 -15.73 3.52
N ARG A 183 13.78 -16.87 4.15
CA ARG A 183 14.73 -17.99 4.27
C ARG A 183 15.08 -18.59 2.92
N GLU A 184 14.10 -18.78 2.04
CA GLU A 184 14.32 -19.30 0.69
C GLU A 184 15.15 -18.33 -0.16
N ALA A 185 14.94 -17.03 0.02
CA ALA A 185 15.73 -15.95 -0.62
C ALA A 185 17.14 -15.79 -0.02
N GLY A 186 17.42 -16.43 1.12
CA GLY A 186 18.71 -16.33 1.80
C GLY A 186 19.02 -14.93 2.35
N ILE A 187 17.99 -14.17 2.74
CA ILE A 187 18.16 -12.84 3.36
C ILE A 187 17.98 -12.91 4.88
N ASP A 188 18.52 -11.93 5.60
CA ASP A 188 18.42 -11.88 7.06
C ASP A 188 16.99 -11.53 7.51
N LEU A 189 16.55 -12.15 8.59
CA LEU A 189 15.25 -11.91 9.23
C LEU A 189 15.39 -12.07 10.75
N PRO A 190 14.52 -11.45 11.56
CA PRO A 190 14.50 -11.64 13.00
C PRO A 190 14.36 -13.11 13.41
N ALA A 191 15.11 -13.54 14.42
CA ALA A 191 14.92 -14.85 15.05
C ALA A 191 13.47 -15.01 15.54
N GLY A 192 12.88 -16.20 15.38
CA GLY A 192 11.47 -16.39 15.70
C GLY A 192 10.84 -17.62 15.07
N TYR A 193 9.56 -17.82 15.37
CA TYR A 193 8.72 -18.93 14.98
C TYR A 193 7.47 -18.45 14.26
N GLU A 194 6.98 -19.27 13.35
CA GLU A 194 5.83 -19.02 12.51
C GLU A 194 4.81 -20.18 12.58
N ASP A 195 3.68 -20.03 11.89
CA ASP A 195 2.57 -20.99 11.86
C ASP A 195 2.01 -21.30 13.27
N LEU A 196 2.02 -20.31 14.17
CA LEU A 196 1.49 -20.44 15.53
C LEU A 196 -0.03 -20.32 15.48
N ARG A 197 -0.74 -21.22 16.17
CA ARG A 197 -2.21 -21.34 16.05
C ARG A 197 -2.98 -20.69 17.18
N ASP A 198 -2.37 -20.61 18.36
CA ASP A 198 -3.03 -20.14 19.57
C ASP A 198 -2.03 -19.54 20.57
N MET A 199 -2.55 -18.99 21.67
CA MET A 199 -1.71 -18.40 22.71
C MET A 199 -0.85 -19.43 23.47
N GLN A 200 -1.15 -20.74 23.41
CA GLN A 200 -0.27 -21.76 23.97
C GLN A 200 0.97 -21.96 23.11
N ASP A 201 0.81 -21.92 21.78
CA ASP A 201 1.91 -21.91 20.82
C ASP A 201 2.75 -20.63 21.00
N VAL A 202 2.13 -19.47 21.23
CA VAL A 202 2.84 -18.20 21.56
C VAL A 202 3.68 -18.31 22.83
N VAL A 203 3.13 -18.89 23.92
CA VAL A 203 3.89 -19.09 25.18
C VAL A 203 5.14 -19.93 24.93
N ARG A 204 5.00 -21.05 24.22
CA ARG A 204 6.12 -21.95 23.90
C ARG A 204 7.16 -21.24 23.04
N ALA A 205 6.71 -20.54 21.99
CA ALA A 205 7.58 -19.81 21.09
C ALA A 205 8.37 -18.69 21.79
N LEU A 206 7.74 -17.92 22.69
CA LEU A 206 8.45 -16.89 23.48
C LEU A 206 9.49 -17.52 24.44
N ALA A 207 9.14 -18.61 25.12
CA ALA A 207 10.07 -19.30 26.03
C ALA A 207 11.26 -19.89 25.28
N ASP A 208 11.02 -20.55 24.14
CA ASP A 208 12.06 -21.14 23.31
C ASP A 208 12.96 -20.03 22.70
N LEU A 209 12.36 -18.93 22.21
CA LEU A 209 13.10 -17.77 21.68
C LEU A 209 14.03 -17.18 22.74
N LYS A 210 13.54 -16.99 23.97
CA LYS A 210 14.35 -16.47 25.09
C LYS A 210 15.48 -17.42 25.48
N ARG A 211 15.23 -18.73 25.46
CA ARG A 211 16.25 -19.74 25.76
C ARG A 211 17.36 -19.76 24.71
N GLU A 212 16.99 -19.65 23.44
CA GLU A 212 17.93 -19.65 22.30
C GLU A 212 18.70 -18.32 22.21
N HIS A 213 18.06 -17.21 22.60
CA HIS A 213 18.64 -15.88 22.60
C HIS A 213 18.52 -15.19 23.98
N PRO A 214 19.35 -15.58 24.98
CA PRO A 214 19.21 -15.12 26.37
C PRO A 214 19.32 -13.60 26.55
N ALA A 215 19.98 -12.90 25.62
CA ALA A 215 20.15 -11.46 25.64
C ALA A 215 18.88 -10.68 25.23
N LEU A 216 17.86 -11.33 24.66
CA LEU A 216 16.65 -10.64 24.23
C LEU A 216 15.89 -10.02 25.40
N HIS A 217 15.49 -8.76 25.22
CA HIS A 217 14.70 -8.01 26.18
C HIS A 217 13.20 -8.05 25.87
N THR A 218 12.86 -8.09 24.57
CA THR A 218 11.48 -8.01 24.09
C THR A 218 11.23 -9.01 22.96
N GLY A 219 10.10 -9.70 23.03
CA GLY A 219 9.54 -10.47 21.91
C GLY A 219 8.35 -9.74 21.30
N VAL A 220 8.11 -9.98 20.01
CA VAL A 220 6.95 -9.46 19.27
C VAL A 220 6.07 -10.61 18.86
N VAL A 221 4.80 -10.53 19.21
CA VAL A 221 3.73 -11.39 18.71
C VAL A 221 3.02 -10.63 17.59
N LYS A 222 2.83 -11.26 16.42
CA LYS A 222 2.14 -10.63 15.29
C LYS A 222 1.07 -11.56 14.75
N LEU A 223 -0.13 -11.04 14.48
CA LEU A 223 -1.18 -11.76 13.74
C LEU A 223 -0.74 -12.02 12.29
N GLU A 224 -1.21 -13.11 11.68
CA GLU A 224 -0.87 -13.47 10.28
C GLU A 224 -1.17 -12.36 9.27
N GLU A 225 -2.32 -11.71 9.42
CA GLU A 225 -2.75 -10.60 8.56
C GLU A 225 -2.93 -9.37 9.44
N GLY A 226 -1.93 -8.49 9.44
CA GLY A 226 -1.95 -7.19 10.09
C GLY A 226 -1.42 -6.12 9.14
N PHE A 227 -1.65 -4.84 9.44
CA PHE A 227 -1.14 -3.74 8.62
C PHE A 227 -0.92 -2.47 9.47
N SER A 228 0.06 -1.65 9.10
CA SER A 228 0.37 -0.38 9.80
C SER A 228 0.63 -0.54 11.31
N GLY A 229 1.17 -1.68 11.75
CA GLY A 229 1.40 -2.00 13.16
C GLY A 229 0.18 -2.58 13.90
N GLU A 230 -1.02 -2.51 13.31
CA GLU A 230 -2.21 -3.18 13.82
C GLU A 230 -2.02 -4.71 13.77
N GLY A 231 -2.29 -5.40 14.88
CA GLY A 231 -2.04 -6.83 15.05
C GLY A 231 -0.66 -7.19 15.61
N ASN A 232 0.18 -6.21 15.96
CA ASN A 232 1.41 -6.44 16.72
C ASN A 232 1.16 -6.29 18.24
N ALA A 233 1.83 -7.12 19.03
CA ALA A 233 1.88 -7.01 20.47
C ALA A 233 3.27 -7.31 21.03
N LEU A 234 3.71 -6.54 22.02
CA LEU A 234 5.04 -6.65 22.62
C LEU A 234 4.98 -7.38 23.95
N TYR A 235 5.95 -8.27 24.19
CA TYR A 235 6.16 -8.93 25.46
C TYR A 235 7.57 -8.66 25.98
N ARG A 236 7.69 -8.04 27.16
CA ARG A 236 8.98 -7.80 27.81
C ARG A 236 9.33 -8.98 28.72
N TYR A 237 10.51 -9.57 28.52
CA TYR A 237 10.96 -10.76 29.27
C TYR A 237 11.24 -10.48 30.76
N GLU A 238 11.29 -9.22 31.19
CA GLU A 238 11.33 -8.86 32.62
C GLU A 238 10.11 -9.36 33.41
N HIS A 239 9.01 -9.70 32.72
CA HIS A 239 7.79 -10.23 33.32
C HIS A 239 7.76 -11.76 33.39
N GLY A 240 8.73 -12.46 32.80
CA GLY A 240 8.81 -13.93 32.77
C GLY A 240 9.63 -14.44 31.59
N GLU A 241 10.43 -15.48 31.81
CA GLU A 241 11.35 -16.02 30.79
C GLU A 241 11.08 -17.50 30.44
N ASP A 242 10.35 -18.23 31.30
CA ASP A 242 9.94 -19.62 31.06
C ASP A 242 8.45 -19.75 30.73
N GLU A 243 8.04 -20.90 30.20
CA GLU A 243 6.65 -21.12 29.77
C GLU A 243 5.61 -20.84 30.86
N GLN A 244 5.90 -21.20 32.13
CA GLN A 244 4.96 -21.02 33.23
C GLN A 244 4.80 -19.53 33.54
N ALA A 245 5.92 -18.82 33.72
CA ALA A 245 5.92 -17.39 34.01
C ALA A 245 5.31 -16.57 32.85
N ILE A 246 5.65 -16.90 31.61
CA ILE A 246 5.11 -16.23 30.41
C ILE A 246 3.60 -16.43 30.34
N ARG A 247 3.10 -17.66 30.53
CA ARG A 247 1.66 -17.96 30.52
C ARG A 247 0.88 -17.15 31.55
N GLU A 248 1.44 -16.96 32.75
CA GLU A 248 0.83 -16.17 33.81
C GLU A 248 0.91 -14.66 33.55
N ALA A 249 1.95 -14.20 32.84
CA ALA A 249 2.19 -12.80 32.55
C ALA A 249 1.40 -12.27 31.35
N LEU A 250 1.22 -13.08 30.29
CA LEU A 250 0.64 -12.63 29.02
C LEU A 250 -0.68 -11.85 29.17
N PRO A 251 -1.68 -12.29 29.96
CA PRO A 251 -2.95 -11.56 30.10
C PRO A 251 -2.83 -10.13 30.64
N ARG A 252 -1.70 -9.79 31.28
CA ARG A 252 -1.46 -8.47 31.90
C ARG A 252 -0.33 -7.68 31.24
N HIS A 253 0.57 -8.36 30.56
CA HIS A 253 1.86 -7.79 30.13
C HIS A 253 2.12 -7.90 28.64
N LEU A 254 1.24 -8.55 27.87
CA LEU A 254 1.25 -8.43 26.41
C LEU A 254 0.68 -7.06 26.04
N LYS A 255 1.50 -6.19 25.44
CA LYS A 255 1.13 -4.81 25.08
C LYS A 255 0.79 -4.73 23.59
N MET A 256 -0.50 -4.69 23.27
CA MET A 256 -1.00 -4.51 21.91
C MET A 256 -0.77 -3.07 21.43
N GLN A 257 -0.50 -2.89 20.15
CA GLN A 257 -0.30 -1.56 19.55
C GLN A 257 -1.63 -0.82 19.31
N ALA A 258 -2.70 -1.57 19.04
CA ALA A 258 -4.05 -1.03 18.86
C ALA A 258 -4.63 -0.55 20.21
N PRO A 259 -4.96 0.74 20.40
CA PRO A 259 -5.36 1.28 21.72
C PRO A 259 -6.62 0.65 22.33
N ALA A 260 -7.53 0.16 21.49
CA ALA A 260 -8.80 -0.43 21.90
C ALA A 260 -8.72 -1.97 22.08
N GLU A 261 -7.59 -2.58 21.78
CA GLU A 261 -7.42 -4.03 21.79
C GLU A 261 -7.08 -4.53 23.20
N THR A 262 -7.73 -5.62 23.62
CA THR A 262 -7.48 -6.28 24.90
C THR A 262 -6.77 -7.61 24.65
N TYR A 263 -6.21 -8.21 25.70
CA TYR A 263 -5.61 -9.53 25.58
C TYR A 263 -6.62 -10.57 25.07
N GLU A 264 -7.86 -10.52 25.56
CA GLU A 264 -8.92 -11.45 25.17
C GLU A 264 -9.27 -11.30 23.70
N SER A 265 -9.50 -10.07 23.22
CA SER A 265 -9.83 -9.85 21.81
C SER A 265 -8.65 -10.09 20.86
N PHE A 266 -7.41 -9.93 21.33
CA PHE A 266 -6.22 -10.33 20.60
C PHE A 266 -6.10 -11.86 20.54
N ALA A 267 -6.30 -12.56 21.66
CA ALA A 267 -6.21 -14.02 21.73
C ALA A 267 -7.30 -14.71 20.89
N GLU A 268 -8.54 -14.21 20.94
CA GLU A 268 -9.64 -14.70 20.09
C GLU A 268 -9.31 -14.53 18.60
N ARG A 269 -8.72 -13.39 18.21
CA ARG A 269 -8.26 -13.18 16.83
C ARG A 269 -7.10 -14.08 16.46
N PHE A 270 -6.14 -14.26 17.36
CA PHE A 270 -5.00 -15.14 17.15
C PHE A 270 -5.45 -16.59 16.94
N GLU A 271 -6.49 -17.05 17.64
CA GLU A 271 -7.05 -18.40 17.45
C GLU A 271 -7.71 -18.58 16.07
N VAL A 272 -8.21 -17.49 15.47
CA VAL A 272 -8.81 -17.51 14.11
C VAL A 272 -7.76 -17.38 13.02
N MET A 273 -6.80 -16.47 13.19
CA MET A 273 -5.86 -16.06 12.14
C MET A 273 -4.51 -16.78 12.23
N GLY A 274 -4.12 -17.20 13.43
CA GLY A 274 -2.75 -17.57 13.76
C GLY A 274 -1.81 -16.36 13.78
N GLY A 275 -0.51 -16.66 13.85
CA GLY A 275 0.51 -15.64 13.75
C GLY A 275 1.92 -16.15 14.00
N ILE A 276 2.80 -15.21 14.33
CA ILE A 276 4.22 -15.45 14.54
C ILE A 276 4.69 -14.86 15.88
N VAL A 277 5.83 -15.36 16.35
CA VAL A 277 6.62 -14.75 17.42
C VAL A 277 8.02 -14.49 16.90
N GLU A 278 8.56 -13.30 17.09
CA GLU A 278 9.93 -12.98 16.70
C GLU A 278 10.63 -12.04 17.67
N GLU A 279 11.96 -11.95 17.56
CA GLU A 279 12.75 -10.99 18.32
C GLU A 279 12.32 -9.56 17.96
N PHE A 280 12.20 -8.71 18.98
CA PHE A 280 12.17 -7.28 18.73
C PHE A 280 13.62 -6.83 18.49
N VAL A 281 13.92 -6.38 17.28
CA VAL A 281 15.26 -5.90 16.94
C VAL A 281 15.53 -4.61 17.73
N ASP A 282 16.46 -4.66 18.67
CA ASP A 282 16.88 -3.50 19.45
C ASP A 282 17.78 -2.56 18.62
N ALA A 283 17.84 -1.29 19.04
CA ALA A 283 18.71 -0.26 18.43
C ALA A 283 18.49 -0.04 16.92
N VAL A 284 17.24 -0.17 16.46
CA VAL A 284 16.83 0.17 15.09
C VAL A 284 17.11 1.66 14.84
N SER A 285 17.87 1.93 13.78
CA SER A 285 18.23 3.27 13.31
C SER A 285 17.39 3.73 12.13
N ALA A 286 16.81 2.81 11.36
CA ALA A 286 15.92 3.12 10.24
C ALA A 286 14.98 1.94 9.91
N SER A 287 13.87 2.24 9.25
CA SER A 287 12.90 1.23 8.76
C SER A 287 12.72 1.37 7.25
N PRO A 288 13.66 0.89 6.42
CA PRO A 288 13.55 1.02 4.99
C PRO A 288 12.61 -0.01 4.36
N SER A 289 12.13 0.27 3.16
CA SER A 289 11.36 -0.68 2.35
C SER A 289 11.77 -0.62 0.88
N GLY A 290 11.62 -1.74 0.17
CA GLY A 290 11.82 -1.82 -1.27
C GLY A 290 10.54 -2.27 -1.97
N GLN A 291 10.24 -1.70 -3.14
CA GLN A 291 9.14 -2.15 -3.99
C GLN A 291 9.65 -2.84 -5.25
N GLY A 292 8.97 -3.92 -5.62
CA GLY A 292 9.20 -4.64 -6.87
C GLY A 292 7.91 -4.87 -7.66
N TYR A 293 8.08 -5.18 -8.94
CA TYR A 293 6.98 -5.57 -9.83
C TYR A 293 7.34 -6.84 -10.59
N ILE A 294 6.48 -7.84 -10.49
CA ILE A 294 6.51 -9.06 -11.30
C ILE A 294 5.47 -8.90 -12.41
N GLY A 295 5.96 -8.68 -13.64
CA GLY A 295 5.12 -8.48 -14.81
C GLY A 295 4.46 -9.77 -15.30
N PRO A 296 3.40 -9.67 -16.13
CA PRO A 296 2.69 -10.85 -16.61
C PRO A 296 3.53 -11.79 -17.50
N LEU A 297 4.61 -11.28 -18.08
CA LEU A 297 5.60 -12.07 -18.84
C LEU A 297 6.72 -12.65 -17.95
N GLY A 298 6.59 -12.61 -16.62
CA GLY A 298 7.64 -13.05 -15.70
C GLY A 298 8.83 -12.09 -15.65
N THR A 299 8.66 -10.82 -15.98
CA THR A 299 9.72 -9.81 -15.82
C THR A 299 9.73 -9.30 -14.38
N LEU A 300 10.84 -9.45 -13.67
CA LEU A 300 11.03 -8.84 -12.35
C LEU A 300 11.78 -7.51 -12.49
N ARG A 301 11.27 -6.45 -11.86
CA ARG A 301 11.94 -5.15 -11.83
C ARG A 301 11.80 -4.44 -10.48
N PRO A 302 12.82 -3.69 -10.03
CA PRO A 302 12.66 -2.79 -8.90
C PRO A 302 11.83 -1.57 -9.31
N LEU A 303 11.10 -1.00 -8.37
CA LEU A 303 10.28 0.19 -8.59
C LEU A 303 10.75 1.38 -7.77
N SER A 304 11.17 1.15 -6.53
CA SER A 304 11.51 2.22 -5.58
C SER A 304 12.09 1.65 -4.29
N THR A 305 12.75 2.51 -3.51
CA THR A 305 13.15 2.24 -2.13
C THR A 305 12.78 3.44 -1.27
N HIS A 306 12.34 3.21 -0.04
CA HIS A 306 11.87 4.26 0.86
C HIS A 306 12.45 4.12 2.25
N ASP A 307 12.49 5.22 2.99
CA ASP A 307 12.51 5.18 4.45
C ASP A 307 11.12 5.44 4.99
N GLN A 308 10.65 4.57 5.89
CA GLN A 308 9.38 4.77 6.57
C GLN A 308 9.57 5.77 7.72
N VAL A 309 8.67 6.76 7.77
CA VAL A 309 8.54 7.66 8.91
C VAL A 309 7.58 7.00 9.89
N LEU A 310 8.11 6.57 11.02
CA LEU A 310 7.37 5.86 12.05
C LEU A 310 7.18 6.75 13.29
N GLY A 311 5.99 6.67 13.87
CA GLY A 311 5.64 7.34 15.13
C GLY A 311 4.85 6.45 16.07
N GLY A 312 3.98 7.07 16.88
CA GLY A 312 3.31 6.42 18.01
C GLY A 312 4.24 6.17 19.21
N SER A 313 3.68 5.64 20.32
CA SER A 313 4.40 5.57 21.60
C SER A 313 5.64 4.68 21.60
N ASP A 314 5.69 3.71 20.70
CA ASP A 314 6.78 2.73 20.57
C ASP A 314 7.46 2.78 19.18
N GLY A 315 7.18 3.79 18.35
CA GLY A 315 7.82 3.97 17.04
C GLY A 315 7.45 2.92 15.99
N GLN A 316 6.23 2.37 16.02
CA GLN A 316 5.78 1.28 15.14
C GLN A 316 4.61 1.66 14.22
N VAL A 317 4.08 2.87 14.34
CA VAL A 317 2.94 3.32 13.54
C VAL A 317 3.46 4.03 12.30
N PHE A 318 3.05 3.57 11.11
CA PHE A 318 3.42 4.22 9.86
C PHE A 318 2.75 5.59 9.71
N GLU A 319 3.53 6.66 9.70
CA GLU A 319 3.05 8.03 9.52
C GLU A 319 3.26 8.53 8.09
N GLY A 320 4.31 8.07 7.42
CA GLY A 320 4.63 8.46 6.05
C GLY A 320 5.91 7.79 5.56
N SER A 321 6.47 8.30 4.47
CA SER A 321 7.70 7.78 3.88
C SER A 321 8.45 8.85 3.12
N THR A 322 9.76 8.67 3.00
CA THR A 322 10.62 9.43 2.09
C THR A 322 11.10 8.54 0.96
N PHE A 323 11.34 9.14 -0.21
CA PHE A 323 11.96 8.51 -1.36
C PHE A 323 13.06 9.42 -1.92
N PRO A 324 14.21 8.88 -2.37
CA PRO A 324 14.63 7.48 -2.20
C PRO A 324 15.03 7.18 -0.75
N ALA A 325 15.19 5.90 -0.43
CA ALA A 325 15.81 5.47 0.82
C ALA A 325 17.25 6.02 0.96
N ASP A 326 17.74 6.10 2.20
CA ASP A 326 19.09 6.57 2.53
C ASP A 326 20.18 5.87 1.68
N PRO A 327 21.13 6.63 1.10
CA PRO A 327 22.25 6.08 0.34
C PRO A 327 23.05 4.97 1.05
N ARG A 328 23.07 4.94 2.38
CA ARG A 328 23.75 3.92 3.20
C ARG A 328 23.29 2.49 2.88
N TYR A 329 22.01 2.31 2.55
CA TYR A 329 21.43 0.97 2.38
C TYR A 329 20.49 0.83 1.18
N ARG A 330 20.10 1.89 0.48
CA ARG A 330 19.08 1.81 -0.60
C ARG A 330 19.35 0.72 -1.64
N LEU A 331 20.60 0.55 -2.09
CA LEU A 331 20.93 -0.48 -3.07
C LEU A 331 20.89 -1.88 -2.48
N ARG A 332 21.23 -2.04 -1.20
CA ARG A 332 21.12 -3.31 -0.48
C ARG A 332 19.66 -3.70 -0.25
N VAL A 333 18.82 -2.74 0.15
CA VAL A 333 17.36 -2.91 0.25
C VAL A 333 16.75 -3.34 -1.08
N GLN A 334 17.16 -2.70 -2.19
CA GLN A 334 16.74 -3.09 -3.52
C GLN A 334 17.19 -4.52 -3.87
N GLU A 335 18.47 -4.85 -3.63
CA GLU A 335 19.01 -6.17 -3.94
C GLU A 335 18.27 -7.28 -3.16
N GLU A 336 18.05 -7.09 -1.86
CA GLU A 336 17.31 -8.05 -1.01
C GLU A 336 15.84 -8.16 -1.41
N THR A 337 15.21 -7.05 -1.78
CA THR A 337 13.84 -7.04 -2.33
C THR A 337 13.76 -7.83 -3.64
N LEU A 338 14.78 -7.74 -4.50
CA LEU A 338 14.82 -8.51 -5.75
C LEU A 338 15.04 -10.01 -5.50
N LYS A 339 15.87 -10.40 -4.53
CA LYS A 339 16.00 -11.82 -4.12
C LYS A 339 14.66 -12.39 -3.66
N VAL A 340 13.91 -11.63 -2.87
CA VAL A 340 12.53 -11.98 -2.49
C VAL A 340 11.63 -12.08 -3.72
N GLY A 341 11.73 -11.11 -4.64
CA GLY A 341 10.99 -11.10 -5.90
C GLY A 341 11.26 -12.32 -6.79
N GLU A 342 12.50 -12.83 -6.83
CA GLU A 342 12.88 -14.03 -7.59
C GLU A 342 12.16 -15.27 -7.04
N VAL A 343 12.11 -15.42 -5.70
CA VAL A 343 11.39 -16.51 -5.05
C VAL A 343 9.89 -16.41 -5.28
N LEU A 344 9.30 -15.23 -5.08
CA LEU A 344 7.88 -14.97 -5.33
C LEU A 344 7.51 -15.28 -6.79
N GLN A 345 8.32 -14.80 -7.73
CA GLN A 345 8.15 -15.06 -9.16
C GLN A 345 8.22 -16.56 -9.48
N ALA A 346 9.19 -17.28 -8.93
CA ALA A 346 9.34 -18.72 -9.16
C ALA A 346 8.12 -19.52 -8.66
N LYS A 347 7.42 -19.03 -7.63
CA LYS A 347 6.17 -19.58 -7.12
C LYS A 347 4.93 -19.13 -7.90
N GLY A 348 5.09 -18.26 -8.90
CA GLY A 348 4.03 -17.78 -9.78
C GLY A 348 3.34 -16.50 -9.33
N ALA A 349 3.82 -15.82 -8.28
CA ALA A 349 3.29 -14.54 -7.84
C ALA A 349 3.47 -13.48 -8.92
N ARG A 350 2.54 -12.51 -8.97
CA ARG A 350 2.52 -11.44 -9.97
C ARG A 350 2.12 -10.10 -9.36
N GLY A 351 2.36 -9.02 -10.09
CA GLY A 351 1.97 -7.67 -9.69
C GLY A 351 2.99 -6.99 -8.79
N ARG A 352 2.53 -5.98 -8.05
CA ARG A 352 3.36 -5.20 -7.14
C ARG A 352 3.53 -5.94 -5.82
N PHE A 353 4.74 -5.89 -5.27
CA PHE A 353 5.03 -6.30 -3.92
C PHE A 353 5.98 -5.28 -3.26
N ALA A 354 6.00 -5.24 -1.95
CA ALA A 354 7.00 -4.52 -1.17
C ALA A 354 7.57 -5.42 -0.09
N VAL A 355 8.83 -5.17 0.28
CA VAL A 355 9.48 -5.81 1.42
C VAL A 355 9.88 -4.73 2.40
N ASP A 356 9.44 -4.89 3.64
CA ASP A 356 9.78 -3.99 4.74
C ASP A 356 10.95 -4.57 5.52
N PHE A 357 11.86 -3.69 5.95
CA PHE A 357 13.07 -4.03 6.67
C PHE A 357 13.24 -3.14 7.90
N VAL A 358 14.08 -3.59 8.82
CA VAL A 358 14.66 -2.77 9.89
C VAL A 358 16.18 -2.78 9.78
N GLU A 359 16.78 -1.59 9.89
CA GLU A 359 18.23 -1.42 10.00
C GLU A 359 18.61 -1.24 11.47
N ALA A 360 19.49 -2.10 11.98
CA ALA A 360 20.13 -1.94 13.28
C ALA A 360 21.66 -2.01 13.10
N GLY A 361 22.32 -0.86 13.15
CA GLY A 361 23.75 -0.74 12.85
C GLY A 361 24.05 -1.06 11.39
N GLN A 362 24.60 -2.24 11.10
CA GLN A 362 24.84 -2.70 9.72
C GLN A 362 23.94 -3.86 9.30
N ARG A 363 23.17 -4.44 10.24
CA ARG A 363 22.23 -5.54 10.00
C ARG A 363 20.96 -4.96 9.37
N LEU A 364 20.57 -5.50 8.23
CA LEU A 364 19.29 -5.23 7.56
C LEU A 364 18.46 -6.50 7.66
N SER A 365 17.37 -6.46 8.41
CA SER A 365 16.52 -7.64 8.64
C SER A 365 15.17 -7.41 7.97
N ALA A 366 14.74 -8.34 7.12
CA ALA A 366 13.41 -8.30 6.52
C ALA A 366 12.35 -8.71 7.54
N ILE A 367 11.25 -7.95 7.60
CA ILE A 367 10.19 -8.13 8.61
C ILE A 367 8.84 -8.50 8.01
N GLU A 368 8.55 -8.12 6.76
CA GLU A 368 7.24 -8.32 6.15
C GLU A 368 7.27 -8.19 4.62
N ILE A 369 6.48 -9.00 3.92
CA ILE A 369 6.17 -8.85 2.51
C ILE A 369 4.74 -8.32 2.36
N ASN A 370 4.59 -7.18 1.71
CA ASN A 370 3.28 -6.69 1.28
C ASN A 370 3.04 -7.11 -0.18
N LEU A 371 2.35 -8.23 -0.42
CA LEU A 371 2.08 -8.76 -1.76
C LEU A 371 0.87 -8.07 -2.44
N ARG A 372 0.87 -6.74 -2.45
CA ARG A 372 -0.24 -5.88 -2.91
C ARG A 372 0.23 -4.45 -3.14
N LYS A 373 -0.70 -3.57 -3.53
CA LYS A 373 -0.48 -2.12 -3.50
C LYS A 373 -0.51 -1.62 -2.04
N GLY A 374 0.21 -0.53 -1.75
CA GLY A 374 0.38 0.03 -0.40
C GLY A 374 0.52 1.55 -0.42
N GLY A 375 0.76 2.16 0.76
CA GLY A 375 0.83 3.62 0.92
C GLY A 375 1.96 4.30 0.15
N THR A 376 2.98 3.54 -0.27
CA THR A 376 4.08 4.02 -1.13
C THR A 376 3.81 3.81 -2.62
N THR A 377 2.69 3.19 -3.00
CA THR A 377 2.35 2.93 -4.42
C THR A 377 1.88 4.18 -5.14
N HIS A 378 0.92 4.93 -4.57
CA HIS A 378 0.36 6.11 -5.22
C HIS A 378 1.34 7.29 -5.31
N PRO A 379 2.22 7.58 -4.32
CA PRO A 379 3.20 8.65 -4.44
C PRO A 379 4.19 8.39 -5.58
N MET A 380 4.74 7.17 -5.67
CA MET A 380 5.65 6.78 -6.75
C MET A 380 4.94 6.79 -8.11
N LEU A 381 3.71 6.27 -8.21
CA LEU A 381 2.94 6.30 -9.46
C LEU A 381 2.68 7.74 -9.91
N SER A 382 2.24 8.60 -8.99
CA SER A 382 1.97 10.01 -9.28
C SER A 382 3.22 10.72 -9.75
N MET A 383 4.32 10.66 -8.99
CA MET A 383 5.59 11.27 -9.40
C MET A 383 6.06 10.75 -10.76
N ALA A 384 5.99 9.44 -10.99
CA ALA A 384 6.42 8.84 -12.25
C ALA A 384 5.69 9.40 -13.47
N VAL A 385 4.37 9.52 -13.38
CA VAL A 385 3.57 10.01 -14.52
C VAL A 385 3.70 11.52 -14.69
N ILE A 386 3.54 12.31 -13.61
CA ILE A 386 3.47 13.78 -13.75
C ILE A 386 4.81 14.43 -14.08
N THR A 387 5.92 13.73 -13.82
CA THR A 387 7.28 14.17 -14.20
C THR A 387 7.81 13.42 -15.43
N GLU A 388 7.00 12.54 -16.03
CA GLU A 388 7.38 11.66 -17.16
C GLU A 388 8.73 10.96 -16.95
N GLY A 389 9.02 10.61 -15.69
CA GLY A 389 10.32 10.11 -15.27
C GLY A 389 10.37 8.61 -15.04
N HIS A 390 11.55 8.14 -14.63
CA HIS A 390 11.79 6.73 -14.37
C HIS A 390 12.72 6.51 -13.18
N TYR A 391 12.56 5.34 -12.56
CA TYR A 391 13.47 4.84 -11.54
C TYR A 391 14.72 4.23 -12.20
N ASP A 392 15.90 4.68 -11.77
CA ASP A 392 17.19 4.14 -12.17
C ASP A 392 17.64 3.07 -11.16
N ALA A 393 17.56 1.80 -11.59
CA ALA A 393 17.94 0.66 -10.77
C ALA A 393 19.45 0.60 -10.45
N ALA A 394 20.31 1.25 -11.24
CA ALA A 394 21.75 1.24 -10.99
C ALA A 394 22.13 2.15 -9.81
N THR A 395 21.42 3.26 -9.65
CA THR A 395 21.69 4.25 -8.59
C THR A 395 20.73 4.13 -7.41
N GLY A 396 19.54 3.54 -7.63
CA GLY A 396 18.45 3.51 -6.66
C GLY A 396 17.75 4.86 -6.51
N THR A 397 17.78 5.71 -7.54
CA THR A 397 17.21 7.06 -7.55
C THR A 397 16.20 7.22 -8.67
N PHE A 398 15.47 8.33 -8.70
CA PHE A 398 14.54 8.65 -9.78
C PHE A 398 15.04 9.85 -10.59
N VAL A 399 14.83 9.81 -11.91
CA VAL A 399 15.17 10.88 -12.84
C VAL A 399 13.94 11.25 -13.65
N SER A 400 13.56 12.54 -13.67
CA SER A 400 12.42 13.04 -14.46
C SER A 400 12.68 12.98 -15.95
N GLY A 401 11.64 13.19 -16.76
CA GLY A 401 11.76 13.33 -18.21
C GLY A 401 12.68 14.50 -18.63
N GLN A 402 12.83 15.51 -17.76
CA GLN A 402 13.75 16.63 -17.95
C GLN A 402 15.20 16.33 -17.50
N GLY A 403 15.46 15.15 -16.93
CA GLY A 403 16.80 14.73 -16.50
C GLY A 403 17.18 15.18 -15.09
N SER A 404 16.26 15.75 -14.31
CA SER A 404 16.51 16.16 -12.93
C SER A 404 16.25 15.01 -11.95
N PRO A 405 17.04 14.88 -10.87
CA PRO A 405 16.70 13.95 -9.80
C PRO A 405 15.36 14.35 -9.18
N LYS A 406 14.55 13.38 -8.76
CA LYS A 406 13.36 13.66 -7.96
C LYS A 406 13.32 12.79 -6.71
N CYS A 407 12.90 13.43 -5.63
CA CYS A 407 12.68 12.89 -4.31
C CYS A 407 11.24 13.25 -3.87
N TYR A 408 10.74 12.55 -2.87
CA TYR A 408 9.53 13.00 -2.19
C TYR A 408 9.50 12.69 -0.70
N TYR A 409 8.70 13.49 0.00
CA TYR A 409 8.10 13.13 1.28
C TYR A 409 6.61 12.85 1.03
N ALA A 410 6.10 11.74 1.53
CA ALA A 410 4.70 11.35 1.35
C ALA A 410 4.08 10.90 2.67
N THR A 411 2.86 11.34 2.94
CA THR A 411 2.07 10.91 4.10
C THR A 411 0.59 10.83 3.73
N ASP A 412 -0.11 9.84 4.28
CA ASP A 412 -1.58 9.81 4.28
C ASP A 412 -2.15 10.17 5.65
N ASN A 413 -1.30 10.68 6.56
CA ASN A 413 -1.62 10.92 7.97
C ASN A 413 -1.38 12.39 8.36
N LEU A 414 -1.45 13.34 7.41
CA LEU A 414 -1.57 14.74 7.79
C LEU A 414 -2.99 14.95 8.34
N HIS A 415 -3.10 14.97 9.67
CA HIS A 415 -4.39 15.11 10.33
C HIS A 415 -4.35 16.02 11.56
N SER A 416 -5.47 16.69 11.80
CA SER A 416 -5.72 17.48 13.00
C SER A 416 -7.22 17.66 13.18
N ASP A 417 -7.69 17.66 14.42
CA ASP A 417 -9.08 17.98 14.72
C ASP A 417 -9.45 19.39 14.24
N ASP A 418 -8.46 20.30 14.18
CA ASP A 418 -8.61 21.68 13.67
C ASP A 418 -8.86 21.73 12.15
N TYR A 419 -8.62 20.66 11.40
CA TYR A 419 -8.85 20.60 9.95
C TYR A 419 -10.28 20.17 9.58
N ARG A 420 -11.07 19.70 10.55
CA ARG A 420 -12.46 19.29 10.31
C ARG A 420 -13.31 20.47 9.83
N GLY A 421 -14.18 20.20 8.88
CA GLY A 421 -15.05 21.19 8.24
C GLY A 421 -14.38 22.00 7.12
N MET A 422 -13.06 21.90 6.93
CA MET A 422 -12.40 22.53 5.77
C MET A 422 -12.92 21.90 4.47
N SER A 423 -13.19 22.75 3.47
CA SER A 423 -13.57 22.26 2.14
C SER A 423 -12.32 21.94 1.31
N VAL A 424 -12.46 21.00 0.37
CA VAL A 424 -11.40 20.68 -0.59
C VAL A 424 -11.02 21.92 -1.40
N SER A 425 -11.99 22.73 -1.82
CA SER A 425 -11.73 23.97 -2.55
C SER A 425 -10.90 24.96 -1.74
N ASP A 426 -11.19 25.14 -0.46
CA ASP A 426 -10.40 26.05 0.40
C ASP A 426 -8.95 25.58 0.57
N LEU A 427 -8.76 24.26 0.71
CA LEU A 427 -7.41 23.66 0.75
C LEU A 427 -6.65 23.94 -0.55
N LEU A 428 -7.27 23.67 -1.70
CA LEU A 428 -6.65 23.87 -3.00
C LEU A 428 -6.35 25.36 -3.25
N ASP A 429 -7.28 26.26 -2.94
CA ASP A 429 -7.09 27.72 -3.09
C ASP A 429 -5.97 28.24 -2.17
N ALA A 430 -5.89 27.74 -0.94
CA ALA A 430 -4.81 28.06 -0.01
C ALA A 430 -3.46 27.57 -0.52
N ALA A 431 -3.40 26.34 -1.05
CA ALA A 431 -2.18 25.76 -1.62
C ALA A 431 -1.72 26.52 -2.87
N VAL A 432 -2.64 26.92 -3.75
CA VAL A 432 -2.36 27.78 -4.90
C VAL A 432 -1.81 29.14 -4.43
N SER A 433 -2.48 29.78 -3.47
CA SER A 433 -2.07 31.08 -2.92
C SER A 433 -0.69 31.04 -2.27
N SER A 434 -0.34 29.89 -1.69
CA SER A 434 0.95 29.64 -1.04
C SER A 434 2.01 29.12 -2.00
N ARG A 435 1.68 28.90 -3.28
CA ARG A 435 2.55 28.30 -4.31
C ARG A 435 3.09 26.92 -3.94
N LEU A 436 2.26 26.13 -3.24
CA LEU A 436 2.60 24.78 -2.80
C LEU A 436 2.05 23.69 -3.70
N MET A 437 1.17 24.03 -4.64
CA MET A 437 0.68 23.09 -5.66
C MET A 437 1.82 22.65 -6.59
N PHE A 438 1.80 21.39 -7.04
CA PHE A 438 2.74 20.90 -8.03
C PHE A 438 2.76 21.77 -9.29
N ASP A 439 3.94 22.25 -9.66
CA ASP A 439 4.20 23.05 -10.85
C ASP A 439 4.92 22.17 -11.90
N PRO A 440 4.30 21.91 -13.06
CA PRO A 440 4.89 21.07 -14.10
C PRO A 440 6.11 21.70 -14.78
N VAL A 441 6.32 23.01 -14.67
CA VAL A 441 7.48 23.69 -15.25
C VAL A 441 8.74 23.43 -14.41
N THR A 442 8.61 23.52 -13.09
CA THR A 442 9.71 23.28 -12.16
C THR A 442 9.79 21.82 -11.71
N GLU A 443 8.76 21.02 -11.98
CA GLU A 443 8.58 19.64 -11.51
C GLU A 443 8.74 19.55 -9.97
N ARG A 444 8.20 20.54 -9.24
CA ARG A 444 8.23 20.64 -7.78
C ARG A 444 6.86 21.03 -7.23
N GLY A 445 6.54 20.55 -6.03
CA GLY A 445 5.39 20.96 -5.24
C GLY A 445 4.59 19.77 -4.72
N CYS A 446 3.39 20.04 -4.20
CA CYS A 446 2.58 19.09 -3.47
C CYS A 446 1.43 18.55 -4.32
N VAL A 447 1.22 17.24 -4.21
CA VAL A 447 0.06 16.52 -4.74
C VAL A 447 -0.76 15.97 -3.58
N PHE A 448 -2.04 16.30 -3.51
CA PHE A 448 -2.94 15.86 -2.45
C PHE A 448 -3.66 14.56 -2.81
N HIS A 449 -3.90 13.74 -1.80
CA HIS A 449 -4.60 12.47 -1.90
C HIS A 449 -5.64 12.36 -0.77
N MET A 450 -6.62 11.46 -0.91
CA MET A 450 -7.69 11.28 0.08
C MET A 450 -8.40 12.60 0.45
N LEU A 451 -8.68 13.44 -0.55
CA LEU A 451 -9.28 14.76 -0.36
C LEU A 451 -10.67 14.68 0.30
N GLY A 452 -11.42 13.59 0.06
CA GLY A 452 -12.72 13.38 0.69
C GLY A 452 -12.66 13.24 2.22
N ALA A 453 -11.52 12.82 2.78
CA ALA A 453 -11.37 12.65 4.22
C ALA A 453 -11.23 13.96 4.99
N LEU A 454 -10.96 15.08 4.30
CA LEU A 454 -10.59 16.34 4.93
C LEU A 454 -11.70 16.89 5.84
N SER A 455 -12.90 17.06 5.29
CA SER A 455 -13.98 17.74 6.02
C SER A 455 -14.47 16.94 7.23
N GLU A 456 -14.66 15.61 7.08
CA GLU A 456 -15.18 14.75 8.15
C GLU A 456 -14.11 14.36 9.17
N TYR A 457 -12.93 13.97 8.72
CA TYR A 457 -11.90 13.39 9.57
C TYR A 457 -10.78 14.37 9.92
N GLY A 458 -10.74 15.54 9.28
CA GLY A 458 -9.63 16.48 9.44
C GLY A 458 -8.32 15.88 8.94
N LYS A 459 -8.39 15.02 7.92
CA LYS A 459 -7.27 14.19 7.43
C LYS A 459 -7.12 14.33 5.92
N VAL A 460 -5.89 14.48 5.46
CA VAL A 460 -5.55 14.54 4.04
C VAL A 460 -4.22 13.84 3.78
N GLY A 461 -4.06 13.24 2.61
CA GLY A 461 -2.78 12.74 2.14
C GLY A 461 -2.05 13.78 1.30
N VAL A 462 -0.72 13.79 1.33
CA VAL A 462 0.11 14.68 0.52
C VAL A 462 1.42 13.98 0.12
N THR A 463 1.80 14.19 -1.14
CA THR A 463 3.12 13.85 -1.69
C THR A 463 3.81 15.15 -2.11
N CYS A 464 4.87 15.53 -1.40
CA CYS A 464 5.70 16.70 -1.69
C CYS A 464 6.88 16.26 -2.55
N ILE A 465 6.94 16.71 -3.81
CA ILE A 465 7.96 16.31 -4.80
C ILE A 465 8.94 17.46 -4.99
N ALA A 466 10.25 17.16 -4.95
CA ALA A 466 11.31 18.14 -5.18
C ALA A 466 12.60 17.47 -5.70
N ASP A 467 13.61 18.29 -6.03
CA ASP A 467 14.93 17.79 -6.48
C ASP A 467 15.75 17.19 -5.33
N THR A 468 15.48 17.62 -4.10
CA THR A 468 16.15 17.17 -2.88
C THR A 468 15.13 16.76 -1.83
N LEU A 469 15.53 15.89 -0.91
CA LEU A 469 14.65 15.46 0.17
C LEU A 469 14.38 16.60 1.17
N ASP A 470 15.38 17.43 1.47
CA ASP A 470 15.23 18.61 2.35
C ASP A 470 14.18 19.58 1.82
N ASP A 471 14.16 19.82 0.50
CA ASP A 471 13.14 20.65 -0.13
C ASP A 471 11.73 20.04 -0.04
N ALA A 472 11.61 18.72 -0.26
CA ALA A 472 10.33 18.02 -0.14
C ALA A 472 9.78 18.06 1.29
N ILE A 473 10.65 17.93 2.31
CA ILE A 473 10.29 18.06 3.72
C ILE A 473 9.90 19.50 4.04
N ALA A 474 10.63 20.50 3.55
CA ALA A 474 10.30 21.90 3.76
C ALA A 474 8.94 22.29 3.12
N ASP A 475 8.61 21.71 1.97
CA ASP A 475 7.31 21.88 1.33
C ASP A 475 6.18 21.24 2.18
N TYR A 476 6.43 20.07 2.79
CA TYR A 476 5.50 19.45 3.74
C TYR A 476 5.28 20.32 4.99
N GLU A 477 6.36 20.82 5.62
CA GLU A 477 6.26 21.73 6.76
C GLU A 477 5.46 23.00 6.40
N SER A 478 5.65 23.52 5.19
CA SER A 478 4.91 24.68 4.68
C SER A 478 3.41 24.40 4.50
N ILE A 479 3.04 23.17 4.11
CA ILE A 479 1.64 22.70 4.06
C ILE A 479 1.03 22.64 5.46
N VAL A 480 1.74 22.06 6.44
CA VAL A 480 1.28 21.98 7.84
C VAL A 480 1.00 23.39 8.38
N ASP A 481 1.95 24.31 8.16
CA ASP A 481 1.85 25.71 8.54
C ASP A 481 0.68 26.44 7.84
N MET A 482 0.49 26.18 6.54
CA MET A 482 -0.61 26.74 5.77
C MET A 482 -1.96 26.28 6.33
N MET A 483 -2.15 24.97 6.52
CA MET A 483 -3.38 24.41 7.05
C MET A 483 -3.64 24.88 8.49
N GLY A 484 -2.60 25.02 9.31
CA GLY A 484 -2.70 25.60 10.66
C GLY A 484 -3.24 27.05 10.66
N ARG A 485 -2.89 27.86 9.64
CA ARG A 485 -3.40 29.24 9.49
C ARG A 485 -4.84 29.31 8.97
N MET A 486 -5.29 28.31 8.19
CA MET A 486 -6.66 28.28 7.64
C MET A 486 -7.74 28.26 8.72
N ARG A 487 -7.41 27.82 9.94
CA ARG A 487 -8.25 27.92 11.15
C ARG A 487 -8.72 29.34 11.49
N SER A 488 -7.94 30.36 11.13
CA SER A 488 -8.12 31.73 11.64
C SER A 488 -9.09 32.59 10.82
N ARG A 489 -9.88 31.99 9.93
CA ARG A 489 -10.77 32.70 8.99
C ARG A 489 -12.23 32.33 9.16
#